data_AF-A0A952SJH4-F1
#
_entry.id   AF-A0A952SJH4-F1
#
_cell.length_a   1.000
_cell.length_b   1.000
_cell.length_c   1.000
_cell.angle_alpha   90.00
_cell.angle_beta   90.00
_cell.angle_gamma   90.00
#
_symmetry.space_group_name_H-M   'P 1'
#
loop_
_entity.id
_entity.type
_entity.pdbx_description
1 polymer ?
#
loop_
_entity_poly.entity_id
_entity_poly.type
_entity_poly.pdbx_seq_one_letter_code
_entity_poly.pdbx_strand_id
1 'polypeptide(L)'
;MLFGFAELSVTLEHPMSVWTRLALPAILSVVGVYNIIWSDHDAWPIGTLSFAETFSGQDREIIEHKFSGIIAIVMAVCEALRRTGRVRHPAWAAPLVFLTLAGSLLLFIHSHANHPSAARIDLHHAMLGSVGVFAGLSKGLASWLPGVSPQVRKWWDVAWGGIRSSLWSSTGRLF
;
A
#
# COMPACT_ATOMS: atom_id res chain seq x y z
N MET A 1 10.66 1.47 2.99
CA MET A 1 11.26 2.18 4.14
C MET A 1 10.27 3.08 4.92
N LEU A 2 9.31 3.77 4.28
CA LEU A 2 8.36 4.67 4.99
C LEU A 2 7.39 3.97 5.97
N PHE A 3 7.03 2.71 5.75
CA PHE A 3 6.17 1.96 6.68
C PHE A 3 6.85 1.64 8.03
N GLY A 4 8.17 1.43 8.03
CA GLY A 4 8.91 1.09 9.26
C GLY A 4 9.02 2.27 10.25
N PHE A 5 9.15 3.50 9.75
CA PHE A 5 9.21 4.69 10.61
C PHE A 5 7.87 5.03 11.26
N ALA A 6 6.75 4.68 10.63
CA ALA A 6 5.43 4.87 11.22
C ALA A 6 5.21 3.95 12.42
N GLU A 7 5.62 2.68 12.31
CA GLU A 7 5.60 1.72 13.43
C GLU A 7 6.59 2.12 14.53
N LEU A 8 7.77 2.64 14.17
CA LEU A 8 8.79 3.12 15.13
C LEU A 8 8.33 4.33 15.95
N SER A 9 7.50 5.19 15.37
CA SER A 9 6.94 6.35 16.08
C SER A 9 5.92 5.98 17.15
N VAL A 10 5.24 4.84 16.97
CA VAL A 10 4.30 4.28 17.95
C VAL A 10 5.06 3.68 19.13
N THR A 11 6.25 3.11 18.91
CA THR A 11 7.12 2.60 19.99
C THR A 11 7.93 3.69 20.70
N LEU A 12 8.14 4.85 20.08
CA LEU A 12 8.93 5.95 20.65
C LEU A 12 8.10 7.13 21.20
N GLU A 13 6.77 7.02 21.22
CA GLU A 13 5.84 8.09 21.65
C GLU A 13 6.03 9.45 20.94
N HIS A 14 6.79 9.49 19.83
CA HIS A 14 7.01 10.72 19.09
C HIS A 14 5.85 10.97 18.13
N PRO A 15 5.20 12.15 18.17
CA PRO A 15 4.13 12.47 17.24
C PRO A 15 4.71 12.41 15.82
N MET A 16 4.18 11.52 14.98
CA MET A 16 4.56 11.45 13.59
C MET A 16 4.47 12.83 12.94
N SER A 17 5.48 13.19 12.15
CA SER A 17 5.40 14.39 11.32
C SER A 17 4.20 14.32 10.37
N VAL A 18 3.63 15.46 10.01
CA VAL A 18 2.55 15.53 9.00
C VAL A 18 3.01 14.87 7.68
N TRP A 19 4.29 15.02 7.33
CA TRP A 19 4.90 14.42 6.15
C TRP A 19 4.81 12.90 6.13
N THR A 20 5.20 12.22 7.22
CA THR A 20 5.13 10.75 7.29
C THR A 20 3.69 10.25 7.29
N ARG A 21 2.75 11.04 7.84
CA ARG A 21 1.31 10.72 7.76
C ARG A 21 0.77 10.84 6.34
N LEU A 22 1.02 11.93 5.64
CA LEU A 22 0.31 12.25 4.40
C LEU A 22 1.05 11.88 3.10
N ALA A 23 2.32 11.46 3.17
CA ALA A 23 3.07 11.08 1.96
C ALA A 23 2.40 9.98 1.13
N LEU A 24 1.96 8.88 1.76
CA LEU A 24 1.31 7.77 1.05
C LEU A 24 0.00 8.19 0.37
N PRO A 25 -0.99 8.79 1.08
CA PRO A 25 -2.21 9.23 0.41
C PRO A 25 -1.94 10.29 -0.66
N ALA A 26 -0.98 11.19 -0.47
CA ALA A 26 -0.61 12.17 -1.49
C ALA A 26 -0.05 11.51 -2.77
N ILE A 27 0.87 10.55 -2.63
CA ILE A 27 1.44 9.82 -3.78
C ILE A 27 0.34 9.05 -4.52
N LEU A 28 -0.53 8.33 -3.79
CA LEU A 28 -1.65 7.60 -4.40
C LEU A 28 -2.62 8.55 -5.11
N SER A 29 -2.88 9.73 -4.55
CA SER A 29 -3.68 10.77 -5.21
C SER A 29 -3.03 11.23 -6.51
N VAL A 30 -1.74 11.56 -6.50
CA VAL A 30 -1.01 12.00 -7.70
C VAL A 30 -1.02 10.92 -8.76
N VAL A 31 -0.70 9.67 -8.40
CA VAL A 31 -0.72 8.53 -9.33
C VAL A 31 -2.12 8.31 -9.88
N GLY A 32 -3.16 8.34 -9.04
CA GLY A 32 -4.54 8.14 -9.49
C GLY A 32 -5.02 9.23 -10.44
N VAL A 33 -4.76 10.49 -10.13
CA VAL A 33 -5.10 11.63 -11.01
C VAL A 33 -4.31 11.54 -12.32
N TYR A 34 -3.01 11.26 -12.23
CA TYR A 34 -2.17 11.07 -13.40
C TYR A 34 -2.72 9.97 -14.30
N ASN A 35 -3.11 8.83 -13.72
CA ASN A 35 -3.60 7.70 -14.50
C ASN A 35 -4.94 7.98 -15.19
N ILE A 36 -5.82 8.74 -14.52
CA ILE A 36 -7.12 9.11 -15.09
C ILE A 36 -6.95 10.10 -16.24
N ILE A 37 -6.02 11.05 -16.11
CA ILE A 37 -5.92 12.19 -17.04
C ILE A 37 -4.89 11.96 -18.15
N TRP A 38 -3.69 11.48 -17.82
CA TRP A 38 -2.52 11.50 -18.73
C TRP A 38 -2.10 10.15 -19.29
N SER A 39 -2.58 9.02 -18.77
CA SER A 39 -2.17 7.71 -19.30
C SER A 39 -2.66 7.47 -20.74
N ASP A 40 -3.81 8.03 -21.09
CA ASP A 40 -4.44 7.87 -22.41
C ASP A 40 -4.74 9.25 -22.99
N HIS A 41 -3.88 9.73 -23.90
CA HIS A 41 -3.99 11.09 -24.44
C HIS A 41 -5.19 11.28 -25.37
N ASP A 42 -5.70 10.20 -25.96
CA ASP A 42 -6.89 10.24 -26.83
C ASP A 42 -8.20 10.13 -26.03
N ALA A 43 -8.14 9.68 -24.77
CA ALA A 43 -9.33 9.46 -23.95
C ALA A 43 -9.80 10.71 -23.21
N TRP A 44 -11.07 10.72 -22.81
CA TRP A 44 -11.58 11.69 -21.85
C TRP A 44 -10.74 11.65 -20.54
N PRO A 45 -10.41 12.80 -19.90
CA PRO A 45 -11.00 14.12 -20.11
C PRO A 45 -10.27 15.08 -21.05
N ILE A 46 -9.09 14.74 -21.56
CA ILE A 46 -8.24 15.68 -22.32
C ILE A 46 -8.13 15.36 -23.80
N GLY A 47 -8.54 14.17 -24.23
CA GLY A 47 -8.40 13.70 -25.59
C GLY A 47 -9.62 13.93 -26.49
N THR A 48 -9.55 13.35 -27.69
CA THR A 48 -10.58 13.49 -28.73
C THR A 48 -11.80 12.61 -28.48
N LEU A 49 -11.66 11.50 -27.74
CA LEU A 49 -12.77 10.62 -27.40
C LEU A 49 -13.66 11.29 -26.36
N SER A 50 -14.97 11.28 -26.61
CA SER A 50 -15.97 11.64 -25.61
C SER A 50 -15.97 10.65 -24.43
N PHE A 51 -16.68 11.01 -23.36
CA PHE A 51 -16.89 10.12 -22.22
C PHE A 51 -17.53 8.79 -22.67
N ALA A 52 -18.58 8.84 -23.49
CA ALA A 52 -19.26 7.63 -23.94
C ALA A 52 -18.34 6.72 -24.76
N GLU A 53 -17.55 7.29 -25.68
CA GLU A 53 -16.60 6.53 -26.49
C GLU A 53 -15.50 5.90 -25.65
N THR A 54 -14.93 6.66 -24.71
CA THR A 54 -13.92 6.19 -23.74
C THR A 54 -14.39 4.95 -22.97
N PHE A 55 -15.65 4.92 -22.53
CA PHE A 55 -16.20 3.85 -21.69
C PHE A 55 -17.01 2.80 -22.45
N SER A 56 -17.13 2.92 -23.78
CA SER A 56 -17.88 1.97 -24.63
C SER A 56 -17.15 0.65 -24.91
N GLY A 57 -15.89 0.49 -24.48
CA GLY A 57 -15.14 -0.76 -24.62
C GLY A 57 -14.32 -0.90 -25.91
N GLN A 58 -14.09 0.20 -26.64
CA GLN A 58 -13.26 0.20 -27.86
C GLN A 58 -11.81 -0.20 -27.59
N ASP A 59 -11.27 0.21 -26.44
CA ASP A 59 -9.94 -0.16 -25.96
C ASP A 59 -10.00 -0.55 -24.48
N ARG A 60 -9.59 -1.79 -24.18
CA ARG A 60 -9.58 -2.30 -22.81
C ARG A 60 -8.49 -1.66 -21.96
N GLU A 61 -7.37 -1.26 -22.56
CA GLU A 61 -6.25 -0.63 -21.88
C GLU A 61 -6.70 0.68 -21.21
N ILE A 62 -7.45 1.50 -21.94
CA ILE A 62 -8.03 2.76 -21.45
C ILE A 62 -8.93 2.54 -20.23
N ILE A 63 -9.83 1.54 -20.30
CA ILE A 63 -10.74 1.24 -19.19
C ILE A 63 -9.96 0.77 -17.96
N GLU A 64 -8.96 -0.08 -18.16
CA GLU A 64 -8.08 -0.56 -17.09
C GLU A 64 -7.31 0.58 -16.44
N HIS A 65 -6.82 1.56 -17.21
CA HIS A 65 -6.20 2.78 -16.67
C HIS A 65 -7.18 3.63 -15.85
N LYS A 66 -8.37 3.93 -16.40
CA LYS A 66 -9.37 4.73 -15.66
C LYS A 66 -9.77 4.05 -14.37
N PHE A 67 -10.02 2.75 -14.41
CA PHE A 67 -10.40 1.97 -13.24
C PHE A 67 -9.29 1.90 -12.19
N SER A 68 -8.05 1.63 -12.60
CA SER A 68 -6.88 1.63 -11.72
C SER A 68 -6.65 2.98 -11.05
N GLY A 69 -6.86 4.06 -11.79
CA GLY A 69 -6.78 5.42 -11.25
C GLY A 69 -7.82 5.69 -10.17
N ILE A 70 -9.08 5.28 -10.40
CA ILE A 70 -10.15 5.38 -9.40
C ILE A 70 -9.80 4.57 -8.14
N ILE A 71 -9.31 3.33 -8.30
CA ILE A 71 -8.85 2.51 -7.17
C ILE A 71 -7.80 3.27 -6.34
N ALA A 72 -6.79 3.84 -6.99
CA ALA A 72 -5.73 4.59 -6.32
C ALA A 72 -6.27 5.81 -5.54
N ILE A 73 -7.23 6.56 -6.11
CA ILE A 73 -7.89 7.68 -5.43
C ILE A 73 -8.68 7.21 -4.21
N VAL A 74 -9.47 6.15 -4.33
CA VAL A 74 -10.25 5.62 -3.20
C VAL A 74 -9.31 5.15 -2.09
N MET A 75 -8.22 4.46 -2.43
CA MET A 75 -7.19 4.08 -1.47
C MET A 75 -6.56 5.30 -0.78
N ALA A 76 -6.24 6.36 -1.53
CA ALA A 76 -5.70 7.59 -0.98
C ALA A 76 -6.64 8.22 0.06
N VAL A 77 -7.94 8.32 -0.27
CA VAL A 77 -8.95 8.87 0.64
C VAL A 77 -9.09 8.01 1.88
N CYS A 78 -9.22 6.68 1.74
CA CYS A 78 -9.33 5.77 2.87
C CYS A 78 -8.11 5.87 3.80
N GLU A 79 -6.90 5.91 3.24
CA GLU A 79 -5.67 6.04 4.03
C GLU A 79 -5.57 7.40 4.73
N ALA A 80 -5.96 8.49 4.05
CA ALA A 80 -6.00 9.82 4.66
C ALA A 80 -6.99 9.89 5.84
N LEU A 81 -8.19 9.31 5.69
CA LEU A 81 -9.19 9.26 6.76
C LEU A 81 -8.69 8.47 7.98
N ARG A 82 -7.99 7.35 7.75
CA ARG A 82 -7.40 6.54 8.84
C ARG A 82 -6.28 7.28 9.54
N ARG A 83 -5.34 7.87 8.79
CA ARG A 83 -4.14 8.55 9.35
C ARG A 83 -4.45 9.88 10.02
N THR A 84 -5.57 10.51 9.69
CA THR A 84 -6.07 11.70 10.39
C THR A 84 -6.97 11.35 11.59
N GLY A 85 -7.21 10.05 11.85
CA GLY A 85 -8.00 9.60 12.98
C GLY A 85 -9.50 9.86 12.85
N ARG A 86 -9.99 10.24 11.66
CA ARG A 86 -11.43 10.41 11.36
C ARG A 86 -12.18 9.09 11.40
N VAL A 87 -11.50 7.98 11.11
CA VAL A 87 -12.01 6.61 11.27
C VAL A 87 -11.03 5.79 12.11
N ARG A 88 -11.54 5.06 13.11
CA ARG A 88 -10.69 4.34 14.09
C ARG A 88 -10.97 2.85 14.18
N HIS A 89 -12.15 2.41 13.74
CA HIS A 89 -12.52 0.99 13.82
C HIS A 89 -11.63 0.14 12.90
N PRO A 90 -11.10 -1.03 13.35
CA PRO A 90 -10.23 -1.89 12.55
C PRO A 90 -10.82 -2.32 11.20
N ALA A 91 -12.15 -2.46 11.11
CA ALA A 91 -12.84 -2.78 9.86
C ALA A 91 -12.59 -1.76 8.73
N TRP A 92 -12.22 -0.51 9.05
CA TRP A 92 -11.82 0.47 8.04
C TRP A 92 -10.51 0.13 7.33
N ALA A 93 -9.82 -0.95 7.71
CA ALA A 93 -8.69 -1.47 6.95
C ALA A 93 -9.16 -2.24 5.71
N ALA A 94 -10.43 -2.66 5.67
CA ALA A 94 -10.97 -3.53 4.61
C ALA A 94 -10.88 -2.89 3.23
N PRO A 95 -11.33 -1.65 3.01
CA PRO A 95 -11.20 -1.01 1.71
C PRO A 95 -9.74 -1.01 1.24
N LEU A 96 -8.79 -0.69 2.11
CA LEU A 96 -7.37 -0.67 1.75
C LEU A 96 -6.84 -2.05 1.39
N VAL A 97 -7.16 -3.08 2.18
CA VAL A 97 -6.70 -4.45 1.90
C VAL A 97 -7.28 -4.95 0.59
N PHE A 98 -8.61 -4.85 0.41
CA PHE A 98 -9.28 -5.35 -0.79
C PHE A 98 -8.86 -4.59 -2.04
N LEU A 99 -8.78 -3.26 -1.99
CA LEU A 99 -8.37 -2.44 -3.13
C LEU A 99 -6.89 -2.63 -3.47
N THR A 100 -6.02 -2.81 -2.46
CA THR A 100 -4.61 -3.15 -2.71
C THR A 100 -4.52 -4.49 -3.41
N LEU A 101 -5.23 -5.52 -2.95
CA LEU A 101 -5.21 -6.84 -3.59
C LEU A 101 -5.80 -6.79 -5.01
N ALA A 102 -6.91 -6.10 -5.20
CA ALA A 102 -7.56 -5.95 -6.50
C ALA A 102 -6.64 -5.22 -7.50
N GLY A 103 -6.07 -4.07 -7.12
CA GLY A 103 -5.12 -3.34 -7.96
C GLY A 103 -3.85 -4.14 -8.24
N SER A 104 -3.37 -4.92 -7.26
CA SER A 104 -2.20 -5.78 -7.43
C SER A 104 -2.46 -6.92 -8.41
N LEU A 105 -3.65 -7.53 -8.37
CA LEU A 105 -4.06 -8.55 -9.32
C LEU A 105 -4.24 -7.96 -10.73
N LEU A 106 -4.82 -6.75 -10.82
CA LEU A 106 -4.99 -6.04 -12.08
C LEU A 106 -3.66 -5.79 -12.78
N LEU A 107 -2.58 -5.46 -12.04
CA LEU A 107 -1.24 -5.32 -12.60
C LEU A 107 -0.73 -6.59 -13.28
N PHE A 108 -1.14 -7.79 -12.85
CA PHE A 108 -0.73 -9.03 -13.54
C PHE A 108 -1.49 -9.29 -14.84
N ILE A 109 -2.69 -8.76 -14.96
CA ILE A 109 -3.61 -9.04 -16.08
C ILE A 109 -3.55 -7.94 -17.15
N HIS A 110 -3.20 -6.73 -16.75
CA HIS A 110 -3.04 -5.58 -17.61
C HIS A 110 -1.74 -5.69 -18.44
N SER A 111 -1.82 -5.35 -19.73
CA SER A 111 -0.71 -5.45 -20.68
C SER A 111 -0.67 -4.25 -21.62
N HIS A 112 0.53 -3.78 -21.92
CA HIS A 112 0.78 -2.72 -22.92
C HIS A 112 1.30 -3.31 -24.23
N ALA A 113 0.59 -4.29 -24.80
CA ALA A 113 1.07 -5.06 -25.93
C ALA A 113 1.49 -4.22 -27.17
N ASN A 114 0.94 -3.02 -27.31
CA ASN A 114 1.23 -2.11 -28.42
C ASN A 114 2.44 -1.19 -28.17
N HIS A 115 3.10 -1.27 -27.01
CA HIS A 115 4.22 -0.41 -26.64
C HIS A 115 5.58 -1.05 -26.96
N PRO A 116 6.57 -0.32 -27.54
CA PRO A 116 7.89 -0.87 -27.86
C PRO A 116 8.65 -1.47 -26.65
N SER A 117 8.29 -1.06 -25.44
CA SER A 117 8.86 -1.59 -24.19
C SER A 117 7.88 -2.45 -23.37
N ALA A 118 6.86 -3.02 -24.00
CA ALA A 118 5.81 -3.84 -23.36
C ALA A 118 6.40 -4.85 -22.36
N ALA A 119 7.36 -5.68 -22.80
CA ALA A 119 7.97 -6.71 -21.95
C ALA A 119 8.64 -6.16 -20.67
N ARG A 120 9.24 -4.95 -20.74
CA ARG A 120 9.82 -4.31 -19.55
C ARG A 120 8.75 -3.77 -18.62
N ILE A 121 7.69 -3.20 -19.19
CA ILE A 121 6.57 -2.66 -18.41
C ILE A 121 5.82 -3.80 -17.72
N ASP A 122 5.54 -4.89 -18.43
CA ASP A 122 4.88 -6.08 -17.88
C ASP A 122 5.72 -6.71 -16.75
N LEU A 123 7.05 -6.73 -16.87
CA LEU A 123 7.93 -7.15 -15.77
C LEU A 123 7.80 -6.23 -14.56
N HIS A 124 7.80 -4.91 -14.77
CA HIS A 124 7.58 -3.95 -13.69
C HIS A 124 6.20 -4.15 -13.03
N HIS A 125 5.16 -4.41 -13.82
CA HIS A 125 3.83 -4.71 -13.30
C HIS A 125 3.82 -5.98 -12.47
N ALA A 126 4.45 -7.07 -12.94
CA ALA A 126 4.55 -8.30 -12.17
C ALA A 126 5.29 -8.10 -10.83
N MET A 127 6.37 -7.30 -10.82
CA MET A 127 7.08 -6.96 -9.59
C MET A 127 6.22 -6.12 -8.63
N LEU A 128 5.59 -5.06 -9.14
CA LEU A 128 4.73 -4.17 -8.34
C LEU A 128 3.49 -4.90 -7.83
N GLY A 129 2.86 -5.74 -8.66
CA GLY A 129 1.74 -6.60 -8.29
C GLY A 129 2.14 -7.57 -7.18
N SER A 130 3.31 -8.21 -7.28
CA SER A 130 3.83 -9.09 -6.22
C SER A 130 3.98 -8.35 -4.89
N VAL A 131 4.65 -7.19 -4.90
CA VAL A 131 4.82 -6.35 -3.70
C VAL A 131 3.48 -5.92 -3.12
N GLY A 132 2.53 -5.54 -3.97
CA GLY A 132 1.20 -5.14 -3.56
C GLY A 132 0.39 -6.28 -2.92
N VAL A 133 0.46 -7.50 -3.47
CA VAL A 133 -0.15 -8.70 -2.85
C VAL A 133 0.42 -8.93 -1.45
N PHE A 134 1.75 -8.93 -1.30
CA PHE A 134 2.37 -9.09 0.01
C PHE A 134 1.97 -7.99 0.99
N ALA A 135 1.90 -6.74 0.53
CA ALA A 135 1.50 -5.60 1.36
C ALA A 135 0.03 -5.71 1.81
N GLY A 136 -0.88 -6.05 0.89
CA GLY A 136 -2.30 -6.24 1.17
C GLY A 136 -2.55 -7.38 2.18
N LEU A 137 -1.92 -8.54 1.95
CA LEU A 137 -2.00 -9.67 2.88
C LEU A 137 -1.42 -9.32 4.26
N SER A 138 -0.22 -8.73 4.30
CA SER A 138 0.41 -8.30 5.55
C SER A 138 -0.47 -7.32 6.32
N LYS A 139 -1.11 -6.38 5.62
CA LYS A 139 -2.01 -5.40 6.23
C LYS A 139 -3.28 -6.05 6.77
N GLY A 140 -3.87 -6.99 6.04
CA GLY A 140 -5.05 -7.74 6.47
C GLY A 140 -4.74 -8.56 7.73
N LEU A 141 -3.63 -9.29 7.72
CA LEU A 141 -3.14 -10.06 8.87
C LEU A 141 -2.93 -9.14 10.08
N ALA A 142 -2.21 -8.03 9.93
CA ALA A 142 -1.95 -7.10 11.01
C ALA A 142 -3.21 -6.39 11.56
N SER A 143 -4.23 -6.19 10.73
CA SER A 143 -5.43 -5.43 11.12
C SER A 143 -6.54 -6.31 11.71
N TRP A 144 -6.57 -7.60 11.37
CA TRP A 144 -7.72 -8.48 11.69
C TRP A 144 -7.36 -9.78 12.39
N LEU A 145 -6.11 -10.24 12.31
CA LEU A 145 -5.72 -11.30 13.24
C LEU A 145 -5.67 -10.68 14.63
N PRO A 146 -6.28 -11.34 15.65
CA PRO A 146 -6.08 -10.93 17.02
C PRO A 146 -4.56 -10.90 17.24
N GLY A 147 -4.05 -9.73 17.65
CA GLY A 147 -2.62 -9.51 17.80
C GLY A 147 -2.01 -10.68 18.56
N VAL A 148 -0.84 -11.14 18.10
CA VAL A 148 0.06 -12.07 18.80
C VAL A 148 -0.24 -11.99 20.28
N SER A 149 -0.83 -13.06 20.82
CA SER A 149 -1.53 -12.98 22.10
C SER A 149 -0.65 -12.29 23.15
N PRO A 150 -1.21 -11.60 24.15
CA PRO A 150 -0.41 -11.03 25.24
C PRO A 150 0.59 -12.04 25.82
N GLN A 151 0.26 -13.34 25.77
CA GLN A 151 1.19 -14.40 26.12
C GLN A 151 2.37 -14.52 25.14
N VAL A 152 2.16 -14.57 23.83
CA VAL A 152 3.27 -14.69 22.86
C VAL A 152 4.18 -13.45 22.89
N ARG A 153 3.62 -12.25 23.12
CA ARG A 153 4.43 -11.04 23.35
C ARG A 153 5.27 -11.16 24.62
N LYS A 154 4.68 -11.67 25.72
CA LYS A 154 5.39 -11.98 26.97
C LYS A 154 6.46 -13.07 26.77
N TRP A 155 6.20 -14.12 25.99
CA TRP A 155 7.20 -15.16 25.69
C TRP A 155 8.37 -14.59 24.90
N TRP A 156 8.11 -13.69 23.96
CA TRP A 156 9.15 -13.00 23.21
C TRP A 156 9.97 -12.05 24.10
N ASP A 157 9.32 -11.29 24.98
CA ASP A 157 9.99 -10.41 25.94
C ASP A 157 10.81 -11.20 26.98
N VAL A 158 10.35 -12.37 27.41
CA VAL A 158 11.08 -13.28 28.30
C VAL A 158 12.25 -13.94 27.57
N ALA A 159 12.06 -14.39 26.33
CA ALA A 159 13.15 -14.92 25.51
C ALA A 159 14.23 -13.86 25.26
N TRP A 160 13.84 -12.62 24.96
CA TRP A 160 14.79 -11.51 24.80
C TRP A 160 15.40 -11.04 26.13
N GLY A 161 14.65 -11.10 27.24
CA GLY A 161 15.14 -10.80 28.58
C GLY A 161 16.17 -11.82 29.06
N GLY A 162 15.96 -13.10 28.75
CA GLY A 162 16.90 -14.20 29.06
C GLY A 162 18.21 -14.12 28.29
N ILE A 163 18.18 -13.61 27.05
CA ILE A 163 19.40 -13.38 26.26
C ILE A 163 20.19 -12.17 26.78
N ARG A 164 19.51 -11.15 27.33
CA ARG A 164 20.19 -10.01 28.00
C ARG A 164 20.87 -10.41 29.32
N SER A 165 20.26 -11.29 30.11
CA SER A 165 20.84 -11.72 31.38
C SER A 165 22.02 -12.71 31.21
N SER A 166 22.05 -13.48 30.12
CA SER A 166 23.19 -14.37 29.81
C SER A 166 24.41 -13.62 29.23
N LEU A 167 24.18 -12.50 28.52
CA LEU A 167 25.26 -11.63 28.02
C LEU A 167 25.86 -10.72 29.11
N TRP A 168 25.11 -10.36 30.15
CA TRP A 168 25.63 -9.58 31.29
C TRP A 168 26.41 -10.44 32.30
N SER A 169 26.01 -11.70 32.50
CA SER A 169 26.69 -12.62 33.44
C SER A 169 28.02 -13.17 32.92
N SER A 170 28.31 -13.03 31.62
CA SER A 170 29.57 -13.46 31.00
C SER A 170 30.63 -12.34 30.88
N THR A 171 30.29 -11.08 31.18
CA THR A 171 31.19 -9.92 31.05
C THR A 171 31.45 -9.16 32.36
N GLY A 172 30.69 -9.42 33.43
CA GLY A 172 30.76 -8.67 34.70
C GLY A 172 31.69 -9.25 35.78
N ARG A 173 32.80 -9.91 35.43
CA ARG A 173 33.77 -10.40 36.43
C ARG A 173 35.23 -10.21 36.02
N LEU A 174 35.57 -9.07 35.44
CA LEU A 174 36.93 -8.52 35.44
C LEU A 174 36.81 -7.00 35.62
N PHE A 175 37.55 -6.49 36.60
CA PHE A 175 37.56 -5.13 37.20
C PHE A 175 36.74 -4.99 38.49
#